data_AF-A0A2P2FYL0-F1
#
_entry.id   AF-A0A2P2FYL0-F1
#
_cell.length_a   1.000
_cell.length_b   1.000
_cell.length_c   1.000
_cell.angle_alpha   90.00
_cell.angle_beta   90.00
_cell.angle_gamma   90.00
#
_symmetry.space_group_name_H-M   'P 1'
#
loop_
_entity.id
_entity.type
_entity.pdbx_description
1 polymer ?
#
loop_
_entity_poly.entity_id
_entity_poly.type
_entity_poly.pdbx_seq_one_letter_code
_entity_poly.pdbx_strand_id
1 'polypeptide(L)'
;MIASWGLDGALEVGIAAFCAGEEPPSDDVFWERLTGAGVEPWLAERLLVFLPMAYVRRLLPDVTYPEAVRDSRGQVLLAQEPVFVAAFDRAQYASRAEFERIAFRSSTFAVINEALNSGSQLADLELAEPVLFKDLEPAAEGDGGVPSPQAIFEAFLREHGIPLGEDARVDTNLVVHPAPEGVVMAQIDFAVSHPALAEPWLVESFAGHGPTWREAIGRAVNMFSRGALHPLIEGLLLPSAAADQVQRERYEHPAGAFELVLGAQITMFSETVPSVEPLLDRVLEALRAEELSRKVHGLRLFVAHNDGVLLNSEVLLDSRPWSGGEAVVAAHPALLAEGRVATRVFGLLVPLDS
;
A
#
# COMPACT_ATOMS: atom_id res chain seq x y z
N MET A 1 -11.50 19.80 -3.80
CA MET A 1 -10.51 18.85 -3.25
C MET A 1 -10.55 19.00 -1.75
N ILE A 2 -11.24 18.08 -1.06
CA ILE A 2 -11.04 17.93 0.38
C ILE A 2 -9.60 17.39 0.50
N ALA A 3 -8.74 18.10 1.21
CA ALA A 3 -7.41 17.57 1.51
C ALA A 3 -7.60 16.16 2.07
N SER A 4 -7.13 15.14 1.37
CA SER A 4 -7.10 13.79 1.94
C SER A 4 -6.31 13.92 3.23
N TRP A 5 -6.93 13.68 4.38
CA TRP A 5 -6.26 13.71 5.69
C TRP A 5 -5.19 12.62 5.82
N GLY A 6 -4.86 11.88 4.74
CA GLY A 6 -3.89 10.79 4.77
C GLY A 6 -4.37 9.65 5.66
N LEU A 7 -5.68 9.40 5.71
CA LEU A 7 -6.28 8.34 6.52
C LEU A 7 -6.39 7.01 5.77
N ASP A 8 -5.98 6.95 4.50
CA ASP A 8 -5.97 5.74 3.67
C ASP A 8 -5.25 4.58 4.38
N GLY A 9 -4.04 4.81 4.87
CA GLY A 9 -3.29 3.80 5.63
C GLY A 9 -4.00 3.38 6.92
N ALA A 10 -4.55 4.34 7.67
CA ALA A 10 -5.28 4.07 8.91
C ALA A 10 -6.54 3.22 8.70
N LEU A 11 -7.26 3.45 7.60
CA LEU A 11 -8.44 2.66 7.24
C LEU A 11 -8.08 1.22 6.91
N GLU A 12 -7.05 0.97 6.10
CA GLU A 12 -6.62 -0.39 5.77
C GLU A 12 -6.16 -1.16 7.02
N VAL A 13 -5.49 -0.47 7.95
CA VAL A 13 -5.12 -1.03 9.26
C VAL A 13 -6.36 -1.40 10.08
N GLY A 14 -7.37 -0.51 10.15
CA GLY A 14 -8.61 -0.79 10.86
C GLY A 14 -9.42 -1.92 10.23
N ILE A 15 -9.53 -1.96 8.90
CA ILE A 15 -10.20 -3.03 8.14
C ILE A 15 -9.51 -4.37 8.43
N ALA A 16 -8.18 -4.42 8.32
CA ALA A 16 -7.42 -5.63 8.61
C ALA A 16 -7.59 -6.08 10.06
N ALA A 17 -7.67 -5.16 11.01
CA ALA A 17 -7.92 -5.49 12.41
C ALA A 17 -9.29 -6.15 12.62
N PHE A 18 -10.36 -5.68 11.96
CA PHE A 18 -11.69 -6.32 12.00
C PHE A 18 -11.73 -7.68 11.27
N CYS A 19 -11.00 -7.81 10.17
CA CYS A 19 -10.99 -9.01 9.34
C CYS A 19 -10.03 -10.10 9.83
N ALA A 20 -9.21 -9.82 10.84
CA ALA A 20 -8.20 -10.76 11.32
C ALA A 20 -8.80 -11.93 12.13
N GLY A 21 -8.32 -13.14 11.86
CA GLY A 21 -8.77 -14.37 12.48
C GLY A 21 -9.99 -15.00 11.79
N GLU A 22 -10.40 -16.19 12.24
CA GLU A 22 -11.57 -16.92 11.69
C GLU A 22 -12.90 -16.26 12.05
N GLU A 23 -12.96 -15.59 13.20
CA GLU A 23 -14.13 -14.85 13.68
C GLU A 23 -13.78 -13.36 13.87
N PRO A 24 -14.75 -12.44 13.72
CA PRO A 24 -14.54 -11.03 14.05
C PRO A 24 -14.08 -10.86 15.51
N PRO A 25 -13.07 -10.02 15.79
CA PRO A 25 -12.60 -9.80 17.15
C PRO A 25 -13.65 -9.09 18.02
N SER A 26 -13.50 -9.17 19.35
CA SER A 26 -14.20 -8.27 20.26
C SER A 26 -13.64 -6.85 20.17
N ASP A 27 -14.38 -5.88 20.70
CA ASP A 27 -13.97 -4.47 20.70
C ASP A 27 -12.67 -4.25 21.48
N ASP A 28 -12.51 -4.95 22.62
CA ASP A 28 -11.27 -4.92 23.43
C ASP A 28 -10.09 -5.50 22.65
N VAL A 29 -10.26 -6.64 21.98
CA VAL A 29 -9.18 -7.26 21.17
C VAL A 29 -8.83 -6.38 19.97
N PHE A 30 -9.81 -5.76 19.32
CA PHE A 30 -9.59 -4.79 18.26
C PHE A 30 -8.77 -3.59 18.75
N TRP A 31 -9.20 -3.02 19.89
CA TRP A 31 -8.54 -1.88 20.52
C TRP A 31 -7.09 -2.18 20.90
N GLU A 32 -6.86 -3.28 21.63
CA GLU A 32 -5.53 -3.72 22.08
C GLU A 32 -4.61 -3.99 20.90
N ARG A 33 -5.13 -4.60 19.82
CA ARG A 33 -4.35 -4.85 18.60
C ARG A 33 -3.89 -3.55 17.93
N LEU A 34 -4.79 -2.58 17.78
CA LEU A 34 -4.44 -1.30 17.14
C LEU A 34 -3.45 -0.52 18.01
N THR A 35 -3.79 -0.31 19.28
CA THR A 35 -2.96 0.50 20.19
C THR A 35 -1.63 -0.15 20.51
N GLY A 36 -1.58 -1.48 20.65
CA GLY A 36 -0.34 -2.24 20.79
C GLY A 36 0.57 -2.17 19.57
N ALA A 37 0.00 -1.92 18.38
CA ALA A 37 0.73 -1.68 17.12
C ALA A 37 1.05 -0.20 16.88
N GLY A 38 0.90 0.66 17.89
CA GLY A 38 1.26 2.08 17.84
C GLY A 38 0.22 3.00 17.20
N VAL A 39 -1.02 2.52 16.97
CA VAL A 39 -2.14 3.41 16.62
C VAL A 39 -2.55 4.21 17.86
N GLU A 40 -2.69 5.52 17.70
CA GLU A 40 -3.06 6.40 18.80
C GLU A 40 -4.50 6.14 19.26
N PRO A 41 -4.80 6.23 20.57
CA PRO A 41 -6.11 5.92 21.14
C PRO A 41 -7.29 6.64 20.46
N TRP A 42 -7.14 7.94 20.16
CA TRP A 42 -8.21 8.74 19.53
C TRP A 42 -8.59 8.22 18.14
N LEU A 43 -7.64 7.63 17.41
CA LEU A 43 -7.86 7.08 16.07
C LEU A 43 -8.40 5.65 16.16
N ALA A 44 -7.86 4.82 17.06
CA ALA A 44 -8.37 3.47 17.31
C ALA A 44 -9.85 3.48 17.71
N GLU A 45 -10.26 4.43 18.57
CA GLU A 45 -11.68 4.62 18.96
C GLU A 45 -12.57 4.94 17.78
N ARG A 46 -12.12 5.87 16.92
CA ARG A 46 -12.87 6.28 15.74
C ARG A 46 -12.98 5.17 14.71
N LEU A 47 -11.91 4.40 14.49
CA LEU A 47 -11.94 3.25 13.59
C LEU A 47 -12.93 2.20 14.10
N LEU A 48 -12.93 1.92 15.41
CA LEU A 48 -13.86 0.98 16.03
C LEU A 48 -15.33 1.40 15.84
N VAL A 49 -15.63 2.69 15.98
CA VAL A 49 -17.01 3.22 15.87
C VAL A 49 -17.45 3.43 14.42
N PHE A 50 -16.62 4.08 13.61
CA PHE A 50 -17.04 4.62 12.32
C PHE A 50 -16.87 3.65 11.16
N LEU A 51 -15.96 2.66 11.21
CA LEU A 51 -15.89 1.63 10.17
C LEU A 51 -17.18 0.81 10.09
N PRO A 52 -17.70 0.19 11.18
CA PRO A 52 -18.99 -0.51 11.14
C PRO A 52 -20.13 0.39 10.69
N MET A 53 -20.17 1.64 11.17
CA MET A 53 -21.23 2.58 10.81
C MET A 53 -21.23 2.92 9.31
N ALA A 54 -20.06 3.22 8.75
CA ALA A 54 -19.89 3.52 7.33
C ALA A 54 -20.27 2.31 6.45
N TYR A 55 -19.80 1.13 6.81
CA TYR A 55 -20.06 -0.10 6.07
C TYR A 55 -21.55 -0.49 6.09
N VAL A 56 -22.25 -0.30 7.20
CA VAL A 56 -23.71 -0.54 7.26
C VAL A 56 -24.47 0.40 6.34
N ARG A 57 -24.16 1.70 6.38
CA ARG A 57 -24.82 2.70 5.53
C ARG A 57 -24.61 2.39 4.05
N ARG A 58 -23.44 1.88 3.70
CA ARG A 58 -23.15 1.44 2.33
C ARG A 58 -23.85 0.14 1.95
N LEU A 59 -23.98 -0.80 2.89
CA LEU A 59 -24.64 -2.08 2.68
C LEU A 59 -26.16 -1.93 2.52
N LEU A 60 -26.77 -0.99 3.23
CA LEU A 60 -28.22 -0.78 3.30
C LEU A 60 -28.60 0.66 2.92
N PRO A 61 -28.40 1.07 1.65
CA PRO A 61 -28.56 2.47 1.23
C PRO A 61 -30.00 3.00 1.28
N ASP A 62 -31.00 2.11 1.34
CA ASP A 62 -32.42 2.48 1.36
C ASP A 62 -32.94 2.86 2.75
N VAL A 63 -32.11 2.78 3.79
CA VAL A 63 -32.46 3.18 5.16
C VAL A 63 -32.16 4.67 5.36
N THR A 64 -33.05 5.37 6.07
CA THR A 64 -32.80 6.76 6.45
C THR A 64 -31.95 6.81 7.73
N TYR A 65 -30.72 7.29 7.59
CA TYR A 65 -29.77 7.40 8.70
C TYR A 65 -29.67 8.82 9.24
N PRO A 66 -29.49 8.98 10.57
CA PRO A 66 -29.17 10.28 11.15
C PRO A 66 -27.79 10.79 10.67
N GLU A 67 -27.65 12.10 10.57
CA GLU A 67 -26.43 12.76 10.10
C GLU A 67 -25.38 12.98 11.20
N ALA A 68 -25.73 12.68 12.45
CA ALA A 68 -24.89 12.87 13.61
C ALA A 68 -24.88 11.64 14.52
N VAL A 69 -23.90 11.61 15.40
CA VAL A 69 -23.89 10.78 16.62
C VAL A 69 -23.82 11.70 17.82
N ARG A 70 -24.35 11.25 18.96
CA ARG A 70 -24.32 12.00 20.22
C ARG A 70 -23.34 11.39 21.19
N ASP A 71 -22.49 12.21 21.79
CA ASP A 71 -21.73 11.87 22.99
C ASP A 71 -22.17 12.75 24.17
N SER A 72 -21.51 12.63 25.32
CA SER A 72 -21.85 13.44 26.50
C SER A 72 -21.52 14.93 26.36
N ARG A 73 -20.69 15.29 25.37
CA ARG A 73 -20.23 16.65 25.09
C ARG A 73 -21.03 17.33 23.99
N GLY A 74 -21.77 16.57 23.17
CA GLY A 74 -22.69 17.11 22.19
C GLY A 74 -22.91 16.20 20.98
N GLN A 75 -23.28 16.83 19.87
CA GLN A 75 -23.45 16.16 18.59
C GLN A 75 -22.15 16.23 17.77
N VAL A 76 -21.75 15.10 17.20
CA VAL A 76 -20.68 14.99 16.21
C VAL A 76 -21.32 14.76 14.86
N LEU A 77 -21.21 15.75 13.96
CA LEU A 77 -21.73 15.65 12.59
C LEU A 77 -20.83 14.72 11.77
N LEU A 78 -21.41 13.66 11.21
CA LEU A 78 -20.66 12.63 10.51
C LEU A 78 -20.00 13.14 9.23
N ALA A 79 -20.65 14.08 8.53
CA ALA A 79 -20.08 14.74 7.36
C ALA A 79 -18.83 15.61 7.67
N GLN A 80 -18.57 15.91 8.95
CA GLN A 80 -17.42 16.68 9.41
C GLN A 80 -16.39 15.80 10.14
N GLU A 81 -16.69 14.53 10.39
CA GLU A 81 -15.78 13.62 11.07
C GLU A 81 -14.89 12.89 10.05
N PRO A 82 -13.59 13.22 9.98
CA PRO A 82 -12.72 12.77 8.89
C PRO A 82 -12.61 11.24 8.79
N VAL A 83 -12.60 10.51 9.92
CA VAL A 83 -12.51 9.04 9.88
C VAL A 83 -13.79 8.43 9.31
N PHE A 84 -14.96 8.97 9.64
CA PHE A 84 -16.22 8.51 9.07
C PHE A 84 -16.30 8.80 7.56
N VAL A 85 -15.96 10.01 7.14
CA VAL A 85 -15.99 10.40 5.72
C VAL A 85 -15.09 9.49 4.89
N ALA A 86 -13.86 9.26 5.36
CA ALA A 86 -12.92 8.40 4.68
C ALA A 86 -13.38 6.92 4.69
N ALA A 87 -13.90 6.42 5.81
CA ALA A 87 -14.44 5.06 5.90
C ALA A 87 -15.64 4.84 4.96
N PHE A 88 -16.53 5.83 4.82
CA PHE A 88 -17.70 5.76 3.94
C PHE A 88 -17.33 5.75 2.46
N ASP A 89 -16.29 6.50 2.08
CA ASP A 89 -15.73 6.44 0.73
C ASP A 89 -15.06 5.08 0.47
N ARG A 90 -14.24 4.58 1.39
CA ARG A 90 -13.58 3.28 1.24
C ARG A 90 -14.56 2.10 1.19
N ALA A 91 -15.69 2.19 1.89
CA ALA A 91 -16.74 1.18 1.86
C ALA A 91 -17.37 0.99 0.46
N GLN A 92 -17.25 1.96 -0.46
CA GLN A 92 -17.74 1.83 -1.83
C GLN A 92 -17.12 0.66 -2.60
N TYR A 93 -15.89 0.31 -2.22
CA TYR A 93 -15.08 -0.74 -2.86
C TYR A 93 -14.96 -1.99 -1.99
N ALA A 94 -15.70 -2.08 -0.88
CA ALA A 94 -15.64 -3.20 0.03
C ALA A 94 -16.14 -4.50 -0.63
N SER A 95 -15.38 -5.56 -0.41
CA SER A 95 -15.75 -6.93 -0.71
C SER A 95 -16.88 -7.42 0.21
N ARG A 96 -17.54 -8.48 -0.23
CA ARG A 96 -18.56 -9.17 0.59
C ARG A 96 -18.00 -9.63 1.94
N ALA A 97 -16.78 -10.16 1.97
CA ALA A 97 -16.16 -10.63 3.19
C ALA A 97 -15.92 -9.50 4.19
N GLU A 98 -15.50 -8.32 3.72
CA GLU A 98 -15.37 -7.14 4.58
C GLU A 98 -16.74 -6.68 5.12
N PHE A 99 -17.80 -6.66 4.33
CA PHE A 99 -19.15 -6.33 4.83
C PHE A 99 -19.60 -7.28 5.94
N GLU A 100 -19.43 -8.59 5.75
CA GLU A 100 -19.82 -9.60 6.75
C GLU A 100 -19.01 -9.45 8.06
N ARG A 101 -17.73 -9.05 7.97
CA ARG A 101 -16.86 -8.86 9.14
C ARG A 101 -17.04 -7.51 9.84
N ILE A 102 -17.33 -6.44 9.09
CA ILE A 102 -17.34 -5.07 9.62
C ILE A 102 -18.76 -4.55 9.83
N ALA A 103 -19.64 -4.64 8.83
CA ALA A 103 -20.99 -4.06 8.93
C ALA A 103 -21.81 -4.75 10.02
N PHE A 104 -21.72 -6.07 10.13
CA PHE A 104 -22.52 -6.86 11.09
C PHE A 104 -22.14 -6.62 12.55
N ARG A 105 -21.00 -5.98 12.80
CA ARG A 105 -20.58 -5.53 14.15
C ARG A 105 -21.32 -4.28 14.62
N SER A 106 -21.94 -3.55 13.70
CA SER A 106 -22.62 -2.30 14.04
C SER A 106 -23.90 -2.57 14.84
N SER A 107 -24.07 -1.83 15.94
CA SER A 107 -25.34 -1.80 16.67
C SER A 107 -26.50 -1.33 15.79
N THR A 108 -26.25 -0.45 14.83
CA THR A 108 -27.24 -0.02 13.85
C THR A 108 -27.70 -1.18 12.96
N PHE A 109 -26.79 -2.06 12.55
CA PHE A 109 -27.17 -3.25 11.79
C PHE A 109 -28.06 -4.17 12.63
N ALA A 110 -27.71 -4.39 13.90
CA ALA A 110 -28.50 -5.22 14.81
C ALA A 110 -29.93 -4.69 14.98
N VAL A 111 -30.09 -3.38 15.17
CA VAL A 111 -31.41 -2.72 15.28
C VAL A 111 -32.22 -2.85 13.99
N ILE A 112 -31.60 -2.61 12.83
CA ILE A 112 -32.28 -2.80 11.53
C ILE A 112 -32.73 -4.25 11.39
N ASN A 113 -31.84 -5.21 11.64
CA ASN A 113 -32.14 -6.63 11.52
C ASN A 113 -33.29 -7.06 12.45
N GLU A 114 -33.33 -6.58 13.70
CA GLU A 114 -34.43 -6.83 14.62
C GLU A 114 -35.77 -6.25 14.12
N ALA A 115 -35.74 -5.02 13.59
CA ALA A 115 -36.93 -4.38 13.05
C ALA A 115 -37.49 -5.11 11.81
N LEU A 116 -36.60 -5.57 10.93
CA LEU A 116 -36.97 -6.38 9.75
C LEU A 116 -37.57 -7.73 10.16
N ASN A 117 -36.96 -8.42 11.13
CA ASN A 117 -37.50 -9.67 11.68
C ASN A 117 -38.86 -9.48 12.38
N SER A 118 -39.15 -8.26 12.83
CA SER A 118 -40.44 -7.87 13.39
C SER A 118 -41.47 -7.43 12.33
N GLY A 119 -41.14 -7.52 11.04
CA GLY A 119 -42.05 -7.25 9.92
C GLY A 119 -41.96 -5.84 9.33
N SER A 120 -41.00 -5.01 9.76
CA SER A 120 -40.74 -3.70 9.15
C SER A 120 -40.14 -3.85 7.74
N GLN A 121 -40.27 -2.82 6.90
CA GLN A 121 -39.57 -2.74 5.62
C GLN A 121 -38.45 -1.70 5.70
N LEU A 122 -37.37 -1.89 4.94
CA LEU A 122 -36.22 -0.97 4.94
C LEU A 122 -36.62 0.50 4.70
N ALA A 123 -37.54 0.74 3.76
CA ALA A 123 -38.00 2.08 3.39
C ALA A 123 -38.78 2.80 4.52
N ASP A 124 -39.31 2.05 5.49
CA ASP A 124 -40.05 2.60 6.63
C ASP A 124 -39.15 2.81 7.86
N LEU A 125 -37.87 2.44 7.79
CA LEU A 125 -36.94 2.55 8.90
C LEU A 125 -36.35 3.96 8.98
N GLU A 126 -36.82 4.71 9.98
CA GLU A 126 -36.19 5.94 10.46
C GLU A 126 -35.44 5.65 11.76
N LEU A 127 -34.11 5.75 11.71
CA LEU A 127 -33.27 5.45 12.86
C LEU A 127 -33.10 6.69 13.75
N ALA A 128 -33.21 6.47 15.07
CA ALA A 128 -32.82 7.48 16.04
C ALA A 128 -31.30 7.74 16.01
N GLU A 129 -30.91 8.96 16.40
CA GLU A 129 -29.51 9.37 16.54
C GLU A 129 -28.75 8.41 17.49
N PRO A 130 -27.67 7.74 17.03
CA PRO A 130 -26.87 6.87 17.89
C PRO A 130 -26.23 7.66 19.03
N VAL A 131 -26.30 7.10 20.23
CA VAL A 131 -25.62 7.62 21.42
C VAL A 131 -24.40 6.78 21.69
N LEU A 132 -23.23 7.41 21.74
CA LEU A 132 -21.98 6.74 22.07
C LEU A 132 -21.93 6.46 23.58
N PHE A 133 -21.49 5.25 23.94
CA PHE A 133 -21.34 4.86 25.34
C PHE A 133 -20.18 5.59 26.03
N LYS A 134 -19.16 5.96 25.25
CA LYS A 134 -17.98 6.71 25.67
C LYS A 134 -17.79 7.92 24.77
N ASP A 135 -17.36 9.04 25.36
CA ASP A 135 -17.00 10.22 24.59
C ASP A 135 -15.78 9.96 23.72
N LEU A 136 -15.85 10.35 22.45
CA LEU A 136 -14.69 10.26 21.56
C LEU A 136 -13.59 11.17 22.06
N GLU A 137 -12.34 10.74 22.12
CA GLU A 137 -11.27 11.73 22.33
C GLU A 137 -11.29 12.80 21.21
N PRO A 138 -10.93 14.07 21.46
CA PRO A 138 -10.81 15.04 20.37
C PRO A 138 -9.89 14.50 19.27
N ALA A 139 -10.24 14.75 17.99
CA ALA A 139 -9.35 14.38 16.91
C ALA A 139 -8.05 15.19 17.05
N ALA A 140 -6.91 14.50 17.11
CA ALA A 140 -5.62 15.14 17.12
C ALA A 140 -5.17 15.44 15.69
N GLU A 141 -4.29 16.43 15.53
CA GLU A 141 -3.59 16.63 14.25
C GLU A 141 -2.58 15.49 14.04
N GLY A 142 -2.51 14.97 12.81
CA GLY A 142 -1.53 13.95 12.41
C GLY A 142 -2.15 12.68 11.85
N ASP A 143 -1.32 11.65 11.73
CA ASP A 143 -1.65 10.35 11.12
C ASP A 143 -2.07 9.29 12.15
N GLY A 144 -2.16 9.65 13.43
CA GLY A 144 -2.53 8.76 14.53
C GLY A 144 -1.67 7.50 14.65
N GLY A 145 -0.40 7.55 14.22
CA GLY A 145 0.51 6.40 14.29
C GLY A 145 0.58 5.56 13.00
N VAL A 146 -0.22 5.89 11.98
CA VAL A 146 -0.29 5.16 10.70
C VAL A 146 -0.08 6.13 9.54
N PRO A 147 1.19 6.37 9.11
CA PRO A 147 1.48 7.29 8.01
C PRO A 147 0.81 6.86 6.70
N SER A 148 0.26 7.82 5.96
CA SER A 148 -0.26 7.61 4.59
C SER A 148 0.88 7.39 3.60
N PRO A 149 0.99 6.20 2.97
CA PRO A 149 1.97 5.99 1.91
C PRO A 149 1.76 6.94 0.73
N GLN A 150 0.51 7.26 0.39
CA GLN A 150 0.17 8.18 -0.69
C GLN A 150 0.73 9.57 -0.42
N ALA A 151 0.45 10.13 0.77
CA ALA A 151 0.90 11.47 1.12
C ALA A 151 2.44 11.55 1.15
N ILE A 152 3.11 10.50 1.59
CA ILE A 152 4.58 10.41 1.58
C ILE A 152 5.11 10.35 0.14
N PHE A 153 4.50 9.56 -0.73
CA PHE A 153 4.92 9.46 -2.12
C PHE A 153 4.76 10.80 -2.85
N GLU A 154 3.61 11.45 -2.70
CA GLU A 154 3.38 12.79 -3.25
C GLU A 154 4.35 13.84 -2.67
N ALA A 155 4.73 13.73 -1.40
CA ALA A 155 5.72 14.61 -0.79
C ALA A 155 7.10 14.43 -1.43
N PHE A 156 7.57 13.19 -1.63
CA PHE A 156 8.82 12.94 -2.34
C PHE A 156 8.83 13.53 -3.75
N LEU A 157 7.74 13.38 -4.49
CA LEU A 157 7.64 13.93 -5.84
C LEU A 157 7.68 15.46 -5.83
N ARG A 158 6.98 16.09 -4.87
CA ARG A 158 7.01 17.55 -4.69
C ARG A 158 8.40 18.06 -4.33
N GLU A 159 9.13 17.36 -3.47
CA GLU A 159 10.52 17.71 -3.10
C GLU A 159 11.46 17.67 -4.32
N HIS A 160 11.20 16.79 -5.29
CA HIS A 160 11.92 16.72 -6.56
C HIS A 160 11.35 17.63 -7.65
N GLY A 161 10.36 18.49 -7.33
CA GLY A 161 9.76 19.43 -8.26
C GLY A 161 8.89 18.78 -9.35
N ILE A 162 8.39 17.57 -9.13
CA ILE A 162 7.60 16.83 -10.10
C ILE A 162 6.13 17.29 -10.03
N PRO A 163 5.60 17.88 -11.12
CA PRO A 163 4.18 18.21 -11.17
C PRO A 163 3.37 16.94 -11.45
N LEU A 164 2.42 16.63 -10.56
CA LEU A 164 1.37 15.64 -10.84
C LEU A 164 0.26 16.31 -11.66
N GLY A 165 -0.22 15.64 -12.68
CA GLY A 165 -1.17 16.20 -13.65
C GLY A 165 -1.96 15.12 -14.39
N GLU A 166 -2.64 15.50 -15.48
CA GLU A 166 -3.42 14.54 -16.27
C GLU A 166 -2.53 13.43 -16.87
N ASP A 167 -1.30 13.78 -17.26
CA ASP A 167 -0.36 12.86 -17.90
C ASP A 167 0.44 12.00 -16.90
N ALA A 168 0.59 12.43 -15.65
CA ALA A 168 1.37 11.68 -14.65
C ALA A 168 0.53 11.50 -13.39
N ARG A 169 0.17 10.25 -13.10
CA ARG A 169 -0.61 9.89 -11.91
C ARG A 169 0.20 8.94 -11.05
N VAL A 170 0.04 9.08 -9.74
CA VAL A 170 0.62 8.18 -8.77
C VAL A 170 -0.44 7.68 -7.82
N ASP A 171 -0.27 6.44 -7.39
CA ASP A 171 -1.18 5.79 -6.46
C ASP A 171 -0.37 4.90 -5.50
N THR A 172 -0.94 4.61 -4.34
CA THR A 172 -0.34 3.68 -3.39
C THR A 172 -1.40 2.78 -2.79
N ASN A 173 -1.02 1.53 -2.52
CA ASN A 173 -1.88 0.56 -1.86
C ASN A 173 -1.16 -0.06 -0.67
N LEU A 174 -1.73 0.09 0.52
CA LEU A 174 -1.23 -0.54 1.74
C LEU A 174 -1.88 -1.92 1.91
N VAL A 175 -1.08 -2.97 1.75
CA VAL A 175 -1.47 -4.35 2.03
C VAL A 175 -1.00 -4.74 3.42
N VAL A 176 -1.95 -5.08 4.28
CA VAL A 176 -1.69 -5.60 5.63
C VAL A 176 -1.49 -7.11 5.57
N HIS A 177 -0.35 -7.59 6.06
CA HIS A 177 -0.05 -9.02 6.13
C HIS A 177 -0.21 -9.57 7.55
N PRO A 178 -0.65 -10.84 7.70
CA PRO A 178 -0.56 -11.53 8.98
C PRO A 178 0.89 -11.55 9.49
N ALA A 179 1.07 -11.24 10.78
CA ALA A 179 2.38 -11.20 11.41
C ALA A 179 2.32 -11.83 12.82
N PRO A 180 3.46 -12.29 13.36
CA PRO A 180 3.55 -12.74 14.75
C PRO A 180 3.13 -11.66 15.75
N GLU A 181 2.75 -12.06 16.95
CA GLU A 181 2.41 -11.13 18.03
C GLU A 181 3.56 -10.14 18.31
N GLY A 182 3.21 -8.87 18.51
CA GLY A 182 4.18 -7.79 18.71
C GLY A 182 4.91 -7.34 17.44
N VAL A 183 4.54 -7.86 16.27
CA VAL A 183 5.09 -7.45 14.98
C VAL A 183 3.97 -7.05 14.03
N VAL A 184 4.20 -5.96 13.32
CA VAL A 184 3.41 -5.47 12.20
C VAL A 184 4.17 -5.75 10.91
N MET A 185 3.47 -6.18 9.88
CA MET A 185 4.00 -6.30 8.52
C MET A 185 3.11 -5.53 7.54
N ALA A 186 3.72 -4.55 6.88
CA ALA A 186 3.09 -3.69 5.90
C ALA A 186 3.77 -3.88 4.55
N GLN A 187 3.01 -4.17 3.51
CA GLN A 187 3.48 -4.07 2.14
C GLN A 187 2.83 -2.84 1.50
N ILE A 188 3.62 -2.05 0.79
CA ILE A 188 3.15 -0.89 0.06
C ILE A 188 3.47 -1.11 -1.41
N ASP A 189 2.44 -1.03 -2.24
CA ASP A 189 2.58 -0.94 -3.67
C ASP A 189 2.63 0.54 -4.05
N PHE A 190 3.69 0.99 -4.72
CA PHE A 190 3.83 2.33 -5.28
C PHE A 190 3.62 2.24 -6.78
N ALA A 191 2.59 2.90 -7.29
CA ALA A 191 2.20 2.84 -8.69
C ALA A 191 2.38 4.18 -9.38
N VAL A 192 2.91 4.15 -10.61
CA VAL A 192 3.05 5.32 -11.49
C VAL A 192 2.38 5.02 -12.83
N SER A 193 1.55 5.94 -13.29
CA SER A 193 0.94 5.93 -14.62
C SER A 193 1.48 7.12 -15.41
N HIS A 194 2.02 6.84 -16.60
CA HIS A 194 2.57 7.86 -17.49
C HIS A 194 2.47 7.39 -18.96
N PRO A 195 2.12 8.26 -19.93
CA PRO A 195 1.96 7.91 -21.34
C PRO A 195 3.18 7.23 -21.98
N ALA A 196 4.38 7.53 -21.48
CA ALA A 196 5.62 6.96 -21.97
C ALA A 196 5.83 5.49 -21.56
N LEU A 197 5.07 4.97 -20.58
CA LEU A 197 5.20 3.57 -20.15
C LEU A 197 4.64 2.61 -21.20
N ALA A 198 5.29 1.44 -21.30
CA ALA A 198 4.85 0.29 -22.08
C ALA A 198 3.48 -0.22 -21.62
N GLU A 199 3.28 -0.29 -20.30
CA GLU A 199 2.03 -0.67 -19.65
C GLU A 199 1.37 0.55 -18.97
N PRO A 200 0.04 0.55 -18.75
CA PRO A 200 -0.66 1.70 -18.19
C PRO A 200 -0.19 2.12 -16.79
N TRP A 201 0.35 1.16 -16.04
CA TRP A 201 0.85 1.34 -14.68
C TRP A 201 2.14 0.55 -14.51
N LEU A 202 3.12 1.18 -13.88
CA LEU A 202 4.29 0.52 -13.34
C LEU A 202 4.16 0.53 -11.82
N VAL A 203 4.22 -0.65 -11.21
CA VAL A 203 4.00 -0.88 -9.78
C VAL A 203 5.23 -1.47 -9.15
N GLU A 204 5.71 -0.83 -8.07
CA GLU A 204 6.81 -1.28 -7.23
C GLU A 204 6.36 -1.59 -5.80
N SER A 205 6.51 -2.84 -5.36
CA SER A 205 6.01 -3.32 -4.06
C SER A 205 7.12 -3.49 -3.03
N PHE A 206 6.97 -2.94 -1.83
CA PHE A 206 7.97 -3.06 -0.76
C PHE A 206 7.32 -3.47 0.57
N ALA A 207 7.86 -4.49 1.22
CA ALA A 207 7.38 -4.97 2.51
C ALA A 207 8.31 -4.56 3.65
N GLY A 208 7.77 -3.85 4.64
CA GLY A 208 8.44 -3.50 5.88
C GLY A 208 7.80 -4.19 7.08
N HIS A 209 8.57 -4.33 8.16
CA HIS A 209 8.12 -4.95 9.40
C HIS A 209 8.70 -4.25 10.62
N GLY A 210 7.97 -4.20 11.71
CA GLY A 210 8.40 -3.56 12.95
C GLY A 210 7.38 -3.73 14.07
N PRO A 211 7.66 -3.26 15.29
CA PRO A 211 6.71 -3.28 16.39
C PRO A 211 5.48 -2.39 16.17
N THR A 212 5.56 -1.40 15.27
CA THR A 212 4.47 -0.45 15.01
C THR A 212 4.20 -0.28 13.51
N TRP A 213 2.99 0.20 13.18
CA TRP A 213 2.62 0.59 11.81
C TRP A 213 3.56 1.64 11.24
N ARG A 214 3.88 2.68 12.01
CA ARG A 214 4.85 3.71 11.61
C ARG A 214 6.20 3.11 11.23
N GLU A 215 6.73 2.17 12.00
CA GLU A 215 8.01 1.54 11.70
C GLU A 215 7.95 0.61 10.49
N ALA A 216 6.89 -0.19 10.37
CA ALA A 216 6.70 -1.10 9.23
C ALA A 216 6.55 -0.31 7.91
N ILE A 217 5.68 0.70 7.89
CA ILE A 217 5.47 1.60 6.75
C ILE A 217 6.75 2.38 6.44
N GLY A 218 7.39 2.96 7.46
CA GLY A 218 8.64 3.71 7.31
C GLY A 218 9.76 2.89 6.69
N ARG A 219 9.89 1.61 7.04
CA ARG A 219 10.86 0.70 6.40
C ARG A 219 10.53 0.42 4.93
N ALA A 220 9.26 0.16 4.60
CA ALA A 220 8.83 -0.04 3.21
C ALA A 220 9.12 1.21 2.35
N VAL A 221 8.74 2.40 2.85
CA VAL A 221 9.01 3.70 2.24
C VAL A 221 10.51 3.94 2.06
N ASN A 222 11.33 3.66 3.07
CA ASN A 222 12.79 3.85 2.98
C ASN A 222 13.41 2.95 1.90
N MET A 223 12.94 1.70 1.75
CA MET A 223 13.41 0.84 0.67
C MET A 223 12.97 1.36 -0.71
N PHE A 224 11.74 1.85 -0.83
CA PHE A 224 11.24 2.48 -2.06
C PHE A 224 12.09 3.70 -2.44
N SER A 225 12.30 4.62 -1.50
CA SER A 225 13.10 5.84 -1.70
C SER A 225 14.52 5.51 -2.19
N ARG A 226 15.17 4.52 -1.57
CA ARG A 226 16.53 4.13 -1.94
C ARG A 226 16.62 3.34 -3.25
N GLY A 227 15.61 2.54 -3.56
CA GLY A 227 15.68 1.54 -4.63
C GLY A 227 14.97 1.93 -5.92
N ALA A 228 13.75 2.48 -5.84
CA ALA A 228 12.87 2.64 -6.99
C ALA A 228 12.42 4.08 -7.26
N LEU A 229 12.40 4.95 -6.25
CA LEU A 229 11.98 6.34 -6.42
C LEU A 229 12.83 7.07 -7.48
N HIS A 230 14.15 7.12 -7.32
CA HIS A 230 15.01 7.90 -8.21
C HIS A 230 15.03 7.40 -9.66
N PRO A 231 15.01 6.08 -9.96
CA PRO A 231 14.80 5.60 -11.32
C PRO A 231 13.47 6.06 -11.93
N LEU A 232 12.36 6.05 -11.18
CA LEU A 232 11.08 6.59 -11.65
C LEU A 232 11.16 8.09 -11.95
N ILE A 233 11.87 8.84 -11.11
CA ILE A 233 12.09 10.28 -11.33
C ILE A 233 12.93 10.50 -12.59
N GLU A 234 14.11 9.91 -12.65
CA GLU A 234 15.10 10.18 -13.71
C GLU A 234 14.74 9.60 -15.07
N GLY A 235 14.18 8.39 -15.09
CA GLY A 235 13.91 7.67 -16.32
C GLY A 235 12.50 7.88 -16.86
N LEU A 236 11.60 8.51 -16.10
CA LEU A 236 10.20 8.64 -16.52
C LEU A 236 9.58 10.01 -16.25
N LEU A 237 9.66 10.54 -15.02
CA LEU A 237 8.85 11.69 -14.62
C LEU A 237 9.51 13.04 -14.92
N LEU A 238 10.79 13.20 -14.59
CA LEU A 238 11.53 14.43 -14.79
C LEU A 238 13.04 14.14 -14.92
N PRO A 239 13.53 13.87 -16.15
CA PRO A 239 14.94 13.60 -16.37
C PRO A 239 15.85 14.73 -15.87
N SER A 240 16.93 14.38 -15.17
CA SER A 240 17.94 15.27 -14.55
C SER A 240 17.56 15.85 -13.18
N ALA A 241 16.42 15.52 -12.59
CA ALA A 241 16.02 15.97 -11.25
C ALA A 241 16.76 15.24 -10.09
N ALA A 242 17.30 14.05 -10.34
CA ALA A 242 17.97 13.15 -9.40
C ALA A 242 19.09 12.33 -10.08
N ALA A 243 19.81 12.93 -11.04
CA ALA A 243 20.83 12.25 -11.84
C ALA A 243 22.00 11.67 -11.03
N ASP A 244 22.27 12.21 -9.84
CA ASP A 244 23.29 11.74 -8.90
C ASP A 244 22.83 10.56 -8.03
N GLN A 245 21.55 10.19 -8.10
CA GLN A 245 20.93 9.11 -7.33
C GLN A 245 20.66 7.83 -8.13
N VAL A 246 21.09 7.80 -9.41
CA VAL A 246 20.90 6.67 -10.32
C VAL A 246 22.21 6.32 -11.04
N GLN A 247 22.32 5.08 -11.48
CA GLN A 247 23.33 4.67 -12.46
C GLN A 247 22.69 4.65 -13.86
N ARG A 248 23.45 5.07 -14.87
CA ARG A 248 22.98 5.14 -16.25
C ARG A 248 23.93 4.36 -17.13
N GLU A 249 23.38 3.41 -17.87
CA GLU A 249 24.16 2.57 -18.78
C GLU A 249 23.46 2.46 -20.13
N ARG A 250 24.24 2.47 -21.21
CA ARG A 250 23.68 2.22 -22.54
C ARG A 250 23.47 0.72 -22.73
N TYR A 251 22.25 0.33 -23.07
CA TYR A 251 21.85 -1.05 -23.32
C TYR A 251 21.46 -1.26 -24.79
N GLU A 252 22.15 -2.17 -25.48
CA GLU A 252 21.88 -2.52 -26.88
C GLU A 252 20.89 -3.69 -26.99
N HIS A 253 19.70 -3.41 -27.53
CA HIS A 253 18.63 -4.39 -27.70
C HIS A 253 18.25 -4.54 -29.19
N PRO A 254 17.79 -5.72 -29.65
CA PRO A 254 17.31 -5.89 -31.04
C PRO A 254 16.22 -4.90 -31.47
N ALA A 255 15.40 -4.42 -30.54
CA ALA A 255 14.37 -3.39 -30.76
C ALA A 255 14.92 -1.95 -30.75
N GLY A 256 16.24 -1.75 -30.75
CA GLY A 256 16.93 -0.47 -30.67
C GLY A 256 17.55 -0.20 -29.31
N ALA A 257 18.39 0.83 -29.21
CA ALA A 257 19.11 1.13 -27.97
C ALA A 257 18.20 1.73 -26.89
N PHE A 258 18.53 1.42 -25.64
CA PHE A 258 17.90 1.98 -24.44
C PHE A 258 18.97 2.55 -23.51
N GLU A 259 18.60 3.53 -22.69
CA GLU A 259 19.32 3.90 -21.48
C GLU A 259 18.72 3.10 -20.32
N LEU A 260 19.54 2.30 -19.66
CA LEU A 260 19.19 1.59 -18.44
C LEU A 260 19.46 2.53 -17.25
N VAL A 261 18.40 2.97 -16.59
CA VAL A 261 18.43 3.85 -15.42
C VAL A 261 18.20 3.00 -14.17
N LEU A 262 19.26 2.71 -13.43
CA LEU A 262 19.25 1.79 -12.27
C LEU A 262 19.25 2.54 -10.94
N GLY A 263 18.45 2.04 -10.01
CA GLY A 263 18.50 2.45 -8.62
C GLY A 263 19.54 1.67 -7.82
N ALA A 264 19.71 2.03 -6.56
CA ALA A 264 20.64 1.34 -5.68
C ALA A 264 20.19 -0.11 -5.40
N GLN A 265 21.15 -1.02 -5.29
CA GLN A 265 20.90 -2.35 -4.74
C GLN A 265 20.42 -2.24 -3.29
N ILE A 266 19.24 -2.77 -3.02
CA ILE A 266 18.70 -2.90 -1.66
C ILE A 266 19.06 -4.28 -1.15
N THR A 267 19.80 -4.31 -0.05
CA THR A 267 20.19 -5.54 0.65
C THR A 267 19.38 -5.67 1.94
N MET A 268 18.91 -6.89 2.22
CA MET A 268 18.14 -7.28 3.39
C MET A 268 18.77 -8.49 4.08
N PHE A 269 18.58 -8.59 5.40
CA PHE A 269 19.00 -9.69 6.28
C PHE A 269 20.51 -9.91 6.46
N SER A 270 21.36 -9.26 5.67
CA SER A 270 22.83 -9.34 5.75
C SER A 270 23.46 -7.95 5.58
N GLU A 271 24.56 -7.67 6.30
CA GLU A 271 25.23 -6.36 6.24
C GLU A 271 26.13 -6.21 4.99
N THR A 272 26.81 -7.28 4.60
CA THR A 272 27.73 -7.29 3.47
C THR A 272 27.28 -8.33 2.46
N VAL A 273 26.87 -7.87 1.28
CA VAL A 273 26.41 -8.74 0.19
C VAL A 273 27.12 -8.31 -1.09
N PRO A 274 27.61 -9.26 -1.90
CA PRO A 274 28.20 -8.94 -3.20
C PRO A 274 27.25 -8.15 -4.11
N SER A 275 27.83 -7.49 -5.11
CA SER A 275 27.07 -6.85 -6.18
C SER A 275 26.21 -7.88 -6.91
N VAL A 276 24.96 -7.51 -7.23
CA VAL A 276 24.06 -8.29 -8.06
C VAL A 276 24.33 -8.10 -9.56
N GLU A 277 25.24 -7.19 -9.94
CA GLU A 277 25.58 -6.90 -11.36
C GLU A 277 25.84 -8.18 -12.18
N PRO A 278 26.62 -9.20 -11.73
CA PRO A 278 26.85 -10.40 -12.55
C PRO A 278 25.57 -11.21 -12.85
N LEU A 279 24.58 -11.12 -11.97
CA LEU A 279 23.26 -11.71 -12.20
C LEU A 279 22.44 -10.80 -13.13
N LEU A 280 22.45 -9.49 -12.90
CA LEU A 280 21.77 -8.50 -13.74
C LEU A 280 22.25 -8.59 -15.20
N ASP A 281 23.55 -8.71 -15.44
CA ASP A 281 24.12 -8.88 -16.78
C ASP A 281 23.52 -10.09 -17.52
N ARG A 282 23.33 -11.21 -16.81
CA ARG A 282 22.71 -12.41 -17.40
C ARG A 282 21.22 -12.22 -17.66
N VAL A 283 20.53 -11.49 -16.78
CA VAL A 283 19.12 -11.13 -16.98
C VAL A 283 18.99 -10.19 -18.19
N LEU A 284 19.86 -9.19 -18.32
CA LEU A 284 19.89 -8.28 -19.46
C LEU A 284 20.25 -9.00 -20.78
N GLU A 285 21.09 -10.03 -20.74
CA GLU A 285 21.36 -10.86 -21.92
C GLU A 285 20.12 -11.67 -22.32
N ALA A 286 19.40 -12.27 -21.35
CA ALA A 286 18.15 -12.97 -21.62
C ALA A 286 17.06 -12.02 -22.16
N LEU A 287 17.06 -10.77 -21.71
CA LEU A 287 16.10 -9.75 -22.14
C LEU A 287 16.16 -9.49 -23.65
N ARG A 288 17.30 -9.74 -24.31
CA ARG A 288 17.46 -9.58 -25.76
C ARG A 288 16.51 -10.46 -26.59
N ALA A 289 15.97 -11.51 -25.99
CA ALA A 289 15.00 -12.40 -26.63
C ALA A 289 13.55 -11.87 -26.54
N GLU A 290 13.29 -10.86 -25.70
CA GLU A 290 11.97 -10.29 -25.51
C GLU A 290 11.67 -9.21 -26.56
N GLU A 291 10.42 -9.14 -27.00
CA GLU A 291 9.97 -8.07 -27.91
C GLU A 291 9.63 -6.81 -27.12
N LEU A 292 10.58 -5.88 -27.03
CA LEU A 292 10.37 -4.58 -26.40
C LEU A 292 9.81 -3.55 -27.38
N SER A 293 8.85 -2.76 -26.90
CA SER A 293 8.36 -1.59 -27.63
C SER A 293 9.32 -0.41 -27.49
N ARG A 294 9.13 0.66 -28.27
CA ARG A 294 9.86 1.93 -28.09
C ARG A 294 9.21 2.81 -27.00
N LYS A 295 8.85 2.19 -25.89
CA LYS A 295 8.31 2.85 -24.68
C LYS A 295 9.23 2.56 -23.50
N VAL A 296 8.98 3.24 -22.39
CA VAL A 296 9.70 2.99 -21.14
C VAL A 296 9.22 1.66 -20.55
N HIS A 297 10.17 0.76 -20.29
CA HIS A 297 9.91 -0.53 -19.67
C HIS A 297 10.51 -0.56 -18.26
N GLY A 298 9.83 -1.22 -17.32
CA GLY A 298 10.33 -1.43 -15.95
C GLY A 298 10.91 -2.82 -15.77
N LEU A 299 12.09 -2.93 -15.16
CA LEU A 299 12.73 -4.21 -14.83
C LEU A 299 12.95 -4.31 -13.32
N ARG A 300 12.36 -5.33 -12.70
CA ARG A 300 12.60 -5.67 -11.29
C ARG A 300 13.35 -7.00 -11.19
N LEU A 301 14.37 -7.01 -10.36
CA LEU A 301 15.04 -8.22 -9.90
C LEU A 301 15.02 -8.26 -8.37
N PHE A 302 14.36 -9.26 -7.79
CA PHE A 302 14.43 -9.60 -6.37
C PHE A 302 14.83 -11.06 -6.23
N VAL A 303 15.82 -11.33 -5.38
CA VAL A 303 16.24 -12.70 -5.07
C VAL A 303 16.47 -12.84 -3.57
N ALA A 304 16.01 -13.93 -2.98
CA ALA A 304 16.19 -14.26 -1.58
C ALA A 304 16.74 -15.67 -1.44
N HIS A 305 17.84 -15.81 -0.70
CA HIS A 305 18.50 -17.08 -0.42
C HIS A 305 18.60 -17.30 1.10
N ASN A 306 18.66 -18.57 1.50
CA ASN A 306 19.08 -18.98 2.84
C ASN A 306 20.02 -20.18 2.74
N ASP A 307 21.22 -20.05 3.29
CA ASP A 307 22.26 -21.08 3.25
C ASP A 307 22.52 -21.59 1.83
N GLY A 308 22.64 -20.64 0.89
CA GLY A 308 22.88 -20.92 -0.52
C GLY A 308 21.68 -21.44 -1.32
N VAL A 309 20.54 -21.68 -0.68
CA VAL A 309 19.32 -22.18 -1.33
C VAL A 309 18.39 -21.02 -1.66
N LEU A 310 17.92 -20.96 -2.91
CA LEU A 310 16.93 -19.98 -3.36
C LEU A 310 15.61 -20.22 -2.61
N LEU A 311 15.17 -19.23 -1.83
CA LEU A 311 13.89 -19.26 -1.12
C LEU A 311 12.77 -18.67 -1.96
N ASN A 312 13.05 -17.54 -2.60
CA ASN A 312 12.09 -16.82 -3.43
C ASN A 312 12.84 -15.95 -4.44
N SER A 313 12.21 -15.72 -5.59
CA SER A 313 12.66 -14.76 -6.58
C SER A 313 11.47 -14.10 -7.26
N GLU A 314 11.62 -12.83 -7.58
CA GLU A 314 10.69 -12.11 -8.45
C GLU A 314 11.51 -11.43 -9.54
N VAL A 315 11.27 -11.83 -10.80
CA VAL A 315 11.81 -11.12 -11.95
C VAL A 315 10.64 -10.60 -12.76
N LEU A 316 10.44 -9.29 -12.73
CA LEU A 316 9.31 -8.66 -13.39
C LEU A 316 9.77 -7.78 -14.54
N LEU A 317 9.07 -7.89 -15.66
CA LEU A 317 9.13 -6.94 -16.78
C LEU A 317 7.76 -6.26 -16.86
N ASP A 318 7.74 -4.93 -16.75
CA ASP A 318 6.52 -4.10 -16.73
C ASP A 318 5.49 -4.56 -15.70
N SER A 319 5.97 -4.81 -14.47
CA SER A 319 5.17 -5.32 -13.34
C SER A 319 4.50 -6.68 -13.57
N ARG A 320 4.94 -7.46 -14.58
CA ARG A 320 4.49 -8.82 -14.83
C ARG A 320 5.61 -9.84 -14.62
N PRO A 321 5.33 -11.02 -14.05
CA PRO A 321 6.31 -12.10 -13.96
C PRO A 321 6.89 -12.43 -15.33
N TRP A 322 8.23 -12.49 -15.39
CA TRP A 322 8.96 -12.75 -16.62
C TRP A 322 9.77 -14.05 -16.51
N SER A 323 9.23 -15.11 -17.13
CA SER A 323 9.77 -16.48 -17.03
C SER A 323 11.21 -16.63 -17.55
N GLY A 324 11.60 -15.85 -18.57
CA GLY A 324 12.97 -15.84 -19.08
C GLY A 324 13.98 -15.36 -18.03
N GLY A 325 13.64 -14.28 -17.32
CA GLY A 325 14.43 -13.76 -16.22
C GLY A 325 14.45 -14.68 -15.00
N GLU A 326 13.30 -15.27 -14.63
CA GLU A 326 13.19 -16.25 -13.54
C GLU A 326 14.09 -17.48 -13.78
N ALA A 327 14.15 -17.98 -15.01
CA ALA A 327 15.03 -19.09 -15.38
C ALA A 327 16.52 -18.75 -15.20
N VAL A 328 16.93 -17.51 -15.51
CA VAL A 328 18.30 -17.04 -15.28
C VAL A 328 18.62 -17.02 -13.79
N VAL A 329 17.72 -16.48 -12.96
CA VAL A 329 17.89 -16.43 -11.51
C VAL A 329 17.99 -17.84 -10.93
N ALA A 330 17.11 -18.75 -11.31
CA ALA A 330 17.11 -20.13 -10.81
C ALA A 330 18.41 -20.89 -11.15
N ALA A 331 19.08 -20.52 -12.25
CA ALA A 331 20.35 -21.11 -12.67
C ALA A 331 21.59 -20.38 -12.09
N HIS A 332 21.40 -19.26 -11.41
CA HIS A 332 22.51 -18.48 -10.85
C HIS A 332 22.87 -18.98 -9.45
N PRO A 333 24.16 -19.10 -9.10
CA PRO A 333 24.55 -19.44 -7.74
C PRO A 333 24.10 -18.34 -6.76
N ALA A 334 23.81 -18.72 -5.53
CA ALA A 334 23.48 -17.76 -4.48
C ALA A 334 24.61 -16.73 -4.28
N LEU A 335 24.23 -15.48 -4.03
CA LEU A 335 25.19 -14.39 -3.76
C LEU A 335 26.00 -14.63 -2.48
N LEU A 336 25.43 -15.37 -1.52
CA LEU A 336 26.09 -15.81 -0.30
C LEU A 336 25.83 -17.30 -0.08
N ALA A 337 26.85 -17.99 0.42
CA ALA A 337 26.78 -19.43 0.71
C ALA A 337 26.09 -19.74 2.05
N GLU A 338 26.13 -18.82 3.01
CA GLU A 338 25.62 -19.02 4.37
C GLU A 338 24.73 -17.85 4.79
N GLY A 339 23.73 -18.15 5.63
CA GLY A 339 22.83 -17.17 6.20
C GLY A 339 21.72 -16.74 5.24
N ARG A 340 20.84 -15.89 5.76
CA ARG A 340 19.72 -15.33 5.00
C ARG A 340 20.14 -14.03 4.34
N VAL A 341 19.88 -13.93 3.04
CA VAL A 341 20.12 -12.72 2.26
C VAL A 341 18.97 -12.49 1.30
N ALA A 342 18.55 -11.25 1.15
CA ALA A 342 17.74 -10.86 0.00
C ALA A 342 18.28 -9.59 -0.63
N THR A 343 18.26 -9.54 -1.95
CA THR A 343 18.71 -8.39 -2.75
C THR A 343 17.65 -7.99 -3.74
N ARG A 344 17.47 -6.68 -3.90
CA ARG A 344 16.59 -6.10 -4.92
C ARG A 344 17.34 -5.06 -5.73
N VAL A 345 17.11 -5.06 -7.04
CA VAL A 345 17.41 -3.95 -7.94
C VAL A 345 16.18 -3.67 -8.80
N PHE A 346 15.97 -2.39 -9.07
CA PHE A 346 14.96 -1.91 -9.99
C PHE A 346 15.59 -0.92 -10.96
N GLY A 347 15.14 -0.96 -12.21
CA GLY A 347 15.54 0.02 -13.21
C GLY A 347 14.51 0.23 -14.29
N LEU A 348 14.69 1.31 -15.03
CA LEU A 348 13.92 1.64 -16.22
C LEU A 348 14.78 1.48 -17.47
N LEU A 349 14.20 0.89 -18.51
CA LEU A 349 14.74 0.89 -19.86
C LEU A 349 14.06 2.03 -20.62
N VAL A 350 14.79 3.13 -20.79
CA VAL A 350 14.30 4.33 -21.47
C VAL A 350 14.74 4.29 -22.92
N PRO A 351 13.84 4.34 -23.91
CA PRO A 351 14.24 4.27 -25.31
C PRO A 351 15.09 5.49 -25.67
N LEU A 352 16.26 5.26 -26.27
CA LEU A 352 17.05 6.33 -26.86
C LEU A 352 16.49 6.69 -28.24
N ASP A 353 16.17 7.95 -28.47
CA ASP A 353 15.81 8.42 -29.80
C ASP A 353 17.00 8.21 -30.75
N SER A 354 16.74 7.53 -31.87
CA SER A 354 17.75 7.21 -32.89
C SER A 354 18.10 8.40 -33.76
#